data_AF-F2R683-F1
#
_entry.id   AF-F2R683-F1
#
_cell.length_a   1.000
_cell.length_b   1.000
_cell.length_c   1.000
_cell.angle_alpha   90.00
_cell.angle_beta   90.00
_cell.angle_gamma   90.00
#
_symmetry.space_group_name_H-M   'P 1'
#
loop_
_entity.id
_entity.type
_entity.pdbx_description
1 polymer ?
#
loop_
_entity_poly.entity_id
_entity_poly.type
_entity_poly.pdbx_seq_one_letter_code
_entity_poly.pdbx_strand_id
1 'polypeptide(L)'
;MDDEQQRRPSGSSVAHAYGNALARQWAPAMPRPLTGGFLTTLYALRTLASADGRLRYERDGAAITLAQIAAACRSDQKDVRLYLQAAVAAGVLAVVEDGHGQGKTRGRAVMYALLLCPTPDWERAAGLVWIAQQQKKERRAAAAARKAAQ
;
A
#
# COMPACT_ATOMS: atom_id res chain seq x y z
N MET A 1 -36.15 -13.19 25.37
CA MET A 1 -36.63 -12.07 24.53
C MET A 1 -35.92 -10.86 25.10
N ASP A 2 -34.89 -10.30 24.48
CA ASP A 2 -34.69 -10.09 23.04
C ASP A 2 -33.22 -10.29 22.61
N ASP A 3 -33.03 -11.21 21.66
CA ASP A 3 -31.81 -11.34 20.86
C ASP A 3 -31.74 -10.17 19.88
N GLU A 4 -31.17 -9.05 20.34
CA GLU A 4 -30.79 -7.95 19.45
C GLU A 4 -29.45 -8.26 18.75
N GLN A 5 -29.37 -9.44 18.14
CA GLN A 5 -28.45 -9.70 17.04
C GLN A 5 -28.91 -8.89 15.84
N GLN A 6 -28.62 -7.58 15.90
CA GLN A 6 -28.62 -6.69 14.77
C GLN A 6 -27.83 -7.37 13.65
N ARG A 7 -28.58 -7.89 12.69
CA ARG A 7 -28.12 -8.37 11.40
C ARG A 7 -27.18 -7.33 10.81
N ARG A 8 -25.87 -7.49 11.02
CA ARG A 8 -24.87 -6.79 10.22
C ARG A 8 -25.18 -7.16 8.77
N PRO A 9 -25.43 -6.19 7.87
CA PRO A 9 -25.59 -6.53 6.47
C PRO A 9 -24.30 -7.22 6.03
N SER A 10 -24.44 -8.47 5.60
CA SER A 10 -23.42 -9.30 4.98
C SER A 10 -23.05 -8.76 3.59
N GLY A 11 -22.62 -7.50 3.53
CA GLY A 11 -21.93 -6.91 2.40
C GLY A 11 -20.44 -6.98 2.71
N SER A 12 -19.73 -7.89 2.05
CA SER A 12 -18.29 -8.07 2.22
C SER A 12 -17.55 -6.74 2.01
N SER A 13 -17.02 -6.14 3.09
CA SER A 13 -16.16 -4.95 3.03
C SER A 13 -15.02 -5.19 2.03
N VAL A 14 -14.73 -4.18 1.18
CA VAL A 14 -13.64 -4.25 0.20
C VAL A 14 -12.31 -4.49 0.90
N ALA A 15 -12.07 -3.83 2.04
CA ALA A 15 -10.88 -4.04 2.86
C ALA A 15 -10.80 -5.48 3.41
N HIS A 16 -11.95 -6.08 3.74
CA HIS A 16 -12.00 -7.47 4.19
C HIS A 16 -11.68 -8.44 3.05
N ALA A 17 -12.33 -8.29 1.89
CA ALA A 17 -12.07 -9.10 0.70
C ALA A 17 -10.63 -8.98 0.23
N TYR A 18 -10.07 -7.77 0.24
CA TYR A 18 -8.68 -7.48 -0.11
C TYR A 18 -7.73 -8.22 0.82
N GLY A 19 -7.97 -8.17 2.13
CA GLY A 19 -7.18 -8.91 3.11
C GLY A 19 -7.22 -10.42 2.90
N ASN A 20 -8.39 -10.96 2.55
CA ASN A 20 -8.55 -12.38 2.26
C ASN A 20 -7.80 -12.79 0.99
N ALA A 21 -7.91 -12.03 -0.09
CA ALA A 21 -7.15 -12.25 -1.32
C ALA A 21 -5.64 -12.15 -1.06
N LEU A 22 -5.23 -11.12 -0.30
CA LEU A 22 -3.84 -10.91 0.10
C LEU A 22 -3.26 -12.12 0.82
N ALA A 23 -3.95 -12.60 1.87
CA ALA A 23 -3.46 -13.68 2.70
C ALA A 23 -3.51 -15.05 2.00
N ARG A 24 -4.55 -15.32 1.21
CA ARG A 24 -4.80 -16.67 0.67
C ARG A 24 -4.25 -16.91 -0.72
N GLN A 25 -4.14 -15.87 -1.55
CA GLN A 25 -3.82 -16.02 -2.97
C GLN A 25 -2.58 -15.22 -3.35
N TRP A 26 -2.55 -13.95 -2.99
CA TRP A 26 -1.52 -13.04 -3.49
C TRP A 26 -0.18 -13.20 -2.78
N ALA A 27 -0.13 -13.19 -1.45
CA ALA A 27 1.13 -13.32 -0.72
C ALA A 27 1.90 -14.61 -1.04
N PRO A 28 1.25 -15.79 -1.20
CA PRO A 28 1.93 -17.00 -1.66
C PRO A 28 2.46 -16.91 -3.11
N ALA A 29 1.81 -16.13 -3.97
CA ALA A 29 2.18 -15.96 -5.37
C ALA A 29 3.20 -14.83 -5.61
N MET A 30 3.55 -14.05 -4.58
CA MET A 30 4.45 -12.92 -4.75
C MET A 30 5.91 -13.38 -4.94
N PRO A 31 6.63 -12.77 -5.91
CA PRO A 31 8.06 -12.98 -6.06
C PRO A 31 8.82 -12.42 -4.85
N ARG A 32 9.96 -13.04 -4.54
CA ARG A 32 10.79 -12.75 -3.35
C ARG A 32 11.10 -11.26 -3.09
N PRO A 33 11.35 -10.40 -4.11
CA PRO A 33 11.57 -8.97 -3.86
C PRO A 33 10.41 -8.26 -3.15
N LEU A 34 9.18 -8.78 -3.26
CA LEU A 34 7.97 -8.19 -2.73
C LEU A 34 7.59 -8.70 -1.32
N THR A 35 8.19 -9.79 -0.84
CA THR A 35 7.81 -10.41 0.44
C THR A 35 8.29 -9.64 1.67
N GLY A 36 9.07 -8.57 1.49
CA GLY A 36 9.57 -7.70 2.55
C GLY A 36 8.62 -6.53 2.88
N GLY A 37 9.18 -5.31 2.89
CA GLY A 37 8.43 -4.10 3.25
C GLY A 37 7.18 -3.85 2.40
N PHE A 38 7.18 -4.27 1.14
CA PHE A 38 6.02 -4.15 0.25
C PHE A 38 4.80 -4.93 0.77
N LEU A 39 4.97 -6.21 1.14
CA LEU A 39 3.88 -7.02 1.69
C LEU A 39 3.33 -6.42 3.00
N THR A 40 4.22 -5.95 3.88
CA THR A 40 3.82 -5.24 5.11
C THR A 40 3.00 -3.99 4.79
N THR A 41 3.39 -3.23 3.76
CA THR A 41 2.62 -2.08 3.30
C THR A 41 1.21 -2.49 2.86
N LEU A 42 1.03 -3.56 2.09
CA LEU A 42 -0.32 -3.97 1.69
C LEU A 42 -1.22 -4.35 2.88
N TYR A 43 -0.67 -5.02 3.89
CA TYR A 43 -1.40 -5.31 5.13
C TYR A 43 -1.76 -4.02 5.89
N ALA A 44 -0.84 -3.04 5.94
CA ALA A 44 -1.12 -1.75 6.55
C ALA A 44 -2.22 -0.98 5.79
N LEU A 45 -2.20 -0.99 4.45
CA LEU A 45 -3.25 -0.34 3.64
C LEU A 45 -4.61 -0.97 3.90
N ARG A 46 -4.69 -2.30 4.01
CA ARG A 46 -5.91 -3.00 4.40
C ARG A 46 -6.45 -2.53 5.75
N THR A 47 -5.57 -2.33 6.75
CA THR A 47 -6.00 -1.86 8.08
C THR A 47 -6.43 -0.40 8.11
N LEU A 48 -5.88 0.42 7.20
CA LEU A 48 -6.15 1.85 7.12
C LEU A 48 -7.36 2.18 6.24
N ALA A 49 -7.78 1.26 5.37
CA ALA A 49 -8.88 1.50 4.45
C ALA A 49 -10.25 1.43 5.15
N SER A 50 -11.16 2.32 4.76
CA SER A 50 -12.57 2.24 5.13
C SER A 50 -13.24 1.01 4.49
N ALA A 51 -14.48 0.72 4.88
CA ALA A 51 -15.21 -0.46 4.40
C ALA A 51 -15.40 -0.52 2.88
N ASP A 52 -15.45 0.63 2.21
CA ASP A 52 -15.49 0.78 0.75
C ASP A 52 -14.11 0.67 0.07
N GLY A 53 -13.04 0.44 0.84
CA GLY A 53 -11.68 0.26 0.34
C GLY A 53 -10.91 1.55 0.13
N ARG A 54 -11.43 2.73 0.49
CA ARG A 54 -10.72 4.00 0.34
C ARG A 54 -9.82 4.31 1.53
N LEU A 55 -8.67 4.92 1.29
CA LEU A 55 -7.71 5.32 2.33
C LEU A 55 -8.03 6.73 2.83
N ARG A 56 -9.11 6.83 3.62
CA ARG A 56 -9.62 8.07 4.21
C ARG A 56 -10.08 7.87 5.64
N TYR A 57 -10.13 8.95 6.40
CA TYR A 57 -10.78 8.98 7.70
C TYR A 57 -12.30 8.97 7.56
N GLU A 58 -12.98 8.12 8.33
CA GLU A 58 -14.45 8.01 8.29
C GLU A 58 -15.14 9.28 8.83
N ARG A 59 -14.49 9.99 9.76
CA ARG A 59 -15.07 11.15 10.44
C ARG A 59 -15.24 12.37 9.51
N ASP A 60 -14.23 12.69 8.72
CA ASP A 60 -14.16 13.92 7.91
C ASP A 60 -13.92 13.66 6.42
N GLY A 61 -13.73 12.40 6.02
CA GLY A 61 -13.44 12.02 4.65
C GLY A 61 -12.04 12.39 4.15
N ALA A 62 -11.17 12.91 5.02
CA ALA A 62 -9.83 13.35 4.64
C ALA A 62 -8.94 12.16 4.22
N ALA A 63 -8.17 12.33 3.15
CA ALA A 63 -7.23 11.32 2.68
C ALA A 63 -6.13 11.05 3.71
N ILE A 64 -5.74 9.79 3.86
CA ILE A 64 -4.62 9.40 4.72
C ILE A 64 -3.32 9.85 4.06
N THR A 65 -2.51 10.60 4.80
CA THR A 65 -1.26 11.16 4.29
C THR A 65 -0.18 10.09 4.10
N LEU A 66 0.77 10.34 3.20
CA LEU A 66 1.93 9.46 3.02
C LEU A 66 2.71 9.25 4.33
N ALA A 67 2.80 10.28 5.19
CA ALA A 67 3.46 10.19 6.49
C ALA A 67 2.74 9.23 7.44
N GLN A 68 1.41 9.26 7.47
CA GLN A 68 0.60 8.33 8.27
C GLN A 68 0.68 6.90 7.75
N ILE A 69 0.66 6.70 6.42
CA ILE A 69 0.88 5.38 5.82
C ILE A 69 2.28 4.86 6.20
N ALA A 70 3.30 5.71 6.12
CA ALA A 70 4.67 5.33 6.47
C ALA A 70 4.82 4.94 7.94
N ALA A 71 4.17 5.68 8.84
CA ALA A 71 4.12 5.35 10.27
C ALA A 71 3.45 3.98 10.51
N ALA A 72 2.31 3.71 9.87
CA ALA A 72 1.63 2.42 9.97
C ALA A 72 2.47 1.25 9.42
N CYS A 73 3.25 1.50 8.35
CA CYS A 73 4.15 0.50 7.76
C CYS A 73 5.48 0.33 8.51
N ARG A 74 5.76 1.17 9.51
CA ARG A 74 7.09 1.30 10.16
C ARG A 74 8.24 1.39 9.15
N SER A 75 8.02 2.14 8.07
CA SER A 75 8.95 2.31 6.95
C SER A 75 9.15 3.79 6.65
N ASP A 76 10.23 4.14 5.96
CA ASP A 76 10.43 5.53 5.56
C ASP A 76 9.49 5.93 4.41
N GLN A 77 9.23 7.24 4.27
CA GLN A 77 8.29 7.74 3.25
C GLN A 77 8.76 7.48 1.81
N LYS A 78 10.06 7.31 1.56
CA LYS A 78 10.59 7.04 0.21
C LYS A 78 10.30 5.60 -0.19
N ASP A 79 10.58 4.66 0.69
CA ASP A 79 10.29 3.23 0.50
C ASP A 79 8.76 3.03 0.38
N VAL A 80 7.95 3.68 1.22
CA VAL A 80 6.48 3.59 1.14
C VAL A 80 5.96 4.17 -0.17
N ARG A 81 6.47 5.32 -0.62
CA ARG A 81 6.06 5.90 -1.92
C ARG A 81 6.35 4.94 -3.07
N LEU A 82 7.51 4.29 -3.05
CA LEU A 82 7.85 3.25 -4.03
C LEU A 82 6.88 2.07 -3.94
N TYR A 83 6.56 1.58 -2.73
CA TYR A 83 5.62 0.47 -2.57
C TYR A 83 4.20 0.81 -3.03
N LEU A 84 3.73 2.04 -2.79
CA LEU A 84 2.46 2.51 -3.32
C LEU A 84 2.46 2.54 -4.86
N GLN A 85 3.55 3.01 -5.48
CA GLN A 85 3.70 2.96 -6.95
C GLN A 85 3.72 1.53 -7.48
N ALA A 86 4.42 0.61 -6.80
CA ALA A 86 4.44 -0.80 -7.15
C ALA A 86 3.06 -1.45 -6.99
N ALA A 87 2.29 -1.09 -5.96
CA ALA A 87 0.94 -1.59 -5.74
C ALA A 87 -0.04 -1.11 -6.83
N VAL A 88 0.11 0.14 -7.28
CA VAL A 88 -0.63 0.68 -8.43
C VAL A 88 -0.23 -0.05 -9.71
N ALA A 89 1.07 -0.29 -9.92
CA ALA A 89 1.56 -1.02 -11.08
C ALA A 89 1.07 -2.48 -11.13
N ALA A 90 0.95 -3.15 -9.99
CA ALA A 90 0.37 -4.49 -9.89
C ALA A 90 -1.16 -4.52 -10.07
N GLY A 91 -1.83 -3.36 -10.07
CA GLY A 91 -3.29 -3.27 -10.20
C GLY A 91 -4.07 -3.58 -8.92
N VAL A 92 -3.41 -3.59 -7.75
CA VAL A 92 -4.07 -3.80 -6.45
C VAL A 92 -4.38 -2.50 -5.69
N LEU A 93 -3.99 -1.36 -6.27
CA LEU A 93 -4.25 -0.03 -5.72
C LEU A 93 -4.58 0.93 -6.87
N ALA A 94 -5.53 1.83 -6.67
CA ALA A 94 -5.78 2.96 -7.55
C ALA A 94 -5.50 4.27 -6.83
N VAL A 95 -5.02 5.26 -7.59
CA VAL A 95 -5.13 6.67 -7.20
C VAL A 95 -6.51 7.13 -7.61
N VAL A 96 -7.28 7.66 -6.68
CA VAL A 96 -8.63 8.18 -6.96
C VAL A 96 -8.68 9.67 -6.72
N GLU A 97 -9.56 10.36 -7.44
CA GLU A 97 -9.89 11.74 -7.12
C GLU A 97 -10.66 11.77 -5.79
N ASP A 98 -10.36 12.75 -4.95
CA ASP A 98 -11.29 13.13 -3.90
C ASP A 98 -12.15 14.30 -4.41
N GLY A 99 -13.26 14.62 -3.74
CA GLY A 99 -14.08 15.79 -4.06
C GLY A 99 -13.33 17.13 -3.93
N HIS A 100 -12.04 17.09 -3.60
CA HIS A 100 -11.11 18.22 -3.52
C HIS A 100 -10.01 18.15 -4.61
N GLY A 101 -10.13 17.27 -5.62
CA GLY A 101 -9.31 17.18 -6.83
C GLY A 101 -8.53 15.86 -6.98
N GLN A 102 -7.69 15.79 -8.02
CA GLN A 102 -6.67 14.73 -8.09
C GLN A 102 -5.61 15.05 -7.04
N GLY A 103 -5.44 14.22 -6.02
CA GLY A 103 -4.49 14.42 -4.90
C GLY A 103 -2.99 14.57 -5.27
N LYS A 104 -2.65 14.89 -6.53
CA LYS A 104 -1.35 15.40 -6.98
C LYS A 104 -1.16 16.89 -6.73
N THR A 105 -2.16 17.60 -6.19
CA THR A 105 -2.05 19.01 -5.82
C THR A 105 -1.04 19.19 -4.68
N ARG A 106 -0.10 20.13 -4.84
CA ARG A 106 0.94 20.42 -3.84
C ARG A 106 0.31 20.72 -2.47
N GLY A 107 0.76 20.00 -1.44
CA GLY A 107 0.27 20.16 -0.07
C GLY A 107 -0.98 19.36 0.29
N ARG A 108 -1.55 18.57 -0.65
CA ARG A 108 -2.66 17.66 -0.39
C ARG A 108 -2.21 16.20 -0.42
N ALA A 109 -2.86 15.37 0.39
CA ALA A 109 -2.64 13.93 0.39
C ALA A 109 -3.28 13.28 -0.86
N VAL A 110 -2.62 12.26 -1.39
CA VAL A 110 -3.16 11.44 -2.48
C VAL A 110 -4.20 10.49 -1.89
N MET A 111 -5.43 10.52 -2.41
CA MET A 111 -6.43 9.51 -2.08
C MET A 111 -6.15 8.22 -2.86
N TYR A 112 -6.12 7.10 -2.15
CA TYR A 112 -5.94 5.78 -2.74
C TYR A 112 -7.17 4.90 -2.45
N ALA A 113 -7.43 3.94 -3.34
CA ALA A 113 -8.46 2.93 -3.16
C ALA A 113 -7.91 1.53 -3.41
N LEU A 114 -8.25 0.58 -2.54
CA LEU A 114 -7.94 -0.83 -2.69
C LEU A 114 -8.69 -1.40 -3.89
N LEU A 115 -8.00 -2.19 -4.71
CA LEU A 115 -8.59 -2.90 -5.83
C LEU A 115 -8.50 -4.40 -5.62
N LEU A 116 -9.62 -5.09 -5.88
CA LEU A 116 -9.65 -6.55 -5.99
C LEU A 116 -9.29 -6.93 -7.42
N CYS A 117 -8.07 -7.41 -7.61
CA CYS A 117 -7.59 -7.89 -8.90
C CYS A 117 -7.39 -9.41 -8.82
N PRO A 118 -8.08 -10.22 -9.66
CA PRO A 118 -7.93 -11.67 -9.63
C PRO A 118 -6.53 -12.12 -10.08
N THR A 119 -5.87 -11.34 -10.94
CA THR A 119 -4.56 -11.64 -11.51
C THR A 119 -3.63 -10.42 -11.44
N PRO A 120 -3.09 -10.08 -10.26
CA PRO A 120 -2.22 -8.92 -10.13
C PRO A 120 -0.88 -9.09 -10.85
N ASP A 121 -0.36 -8.01 -11.41
CA ASP A 121 0.92 -7.99 -12.11
C ASP A 121 2.10 -7.84 -11.13
N TRP A 122 2.42 -8.95 -10.45
CA TRP A 122 3.50 -8.97 -9.47
C TRP A 122 4.88 -8.76 -10.07
N GLU A 123 5.09 -9.17 -11.32
CA GLU A 123 6.37 -9.00 -12.02
C GLU A 123 6.67 -7.52 -12.23
N ARG A 124 5.67 -6.74 -12.68
CA ARG A 124 5.82 -5.29 -12.83
C ARG A 124 6.12 -4.59 -11.50
N ALA A 125 5.44 -4.98 -10.42
CA ALA A 125 5.74 -4.47 -9.09
C ALA A 125 7.15 -4.87 -8.61
N ALA A 126 7.55 -6.12 -8.83
CA ALA A 126 8.85 -6.64 -8.44
C ALA A 126 9.99 -5.92 -9.17
N GLY A 127 9.83 -5.63 -10.46
CA GLY A 127 10.81 -4.86 -11.23
C GLY A 127 11.08 -3.48 -10.62
N LEU A 128 10.03 -2.75 -10.22
CA LEU A 128 10.18 -1.43 -9.57
C LEU A 128 10.92 -1.54 -8.23
N VAL A 129 10.53 -2.50 -7.38
CA VAL A 129 11.16 -2.68 -6.07
C VAL A 129 12.61 -3.15 -6.20
N TRP A 130 12.90 -4.05 -7.15
CA TRP A 130 14.24 -4.55 -7.38
C TRP A 130 15.20 -3.45 -7.86
N ILE A 131 14.80 -2.62 -8.82
CA ILE A 131 15.62 -1.49 -9.30
C ILE A 131 16.01 -0.58 -8.13
N ALA A 132 15.05 -0.22 -7.28
CA ALA A 132 15.31 0.63 -6.13
C ALA A 132 16.26 -0.02 -5.10
N GLN A 133 16.13 -1.34 -4.88
CA GLN A 133 17.04 -2.09 -4.02
C GLN A 133 18.47 -2.11 -4.57
N GLN A 134 18.66 -2.30 -5.88
CA GLN A 134 19.99 -2.24 -6.51
C GLN A 134 20.62 -0.85 -6.34
N GLN A 135 19.86 0.22 -6.61
CA GLN A 135 20.35 1.59 -6.42
C GLN A 135 20.70 1.89 -4.95
N LYS A 136 19.96 1.33 -3.99
CA LYS A 136 20.29 1.47 -2.56
C LYS A 136 21.58 0.74 -2.21
N LYS A 137 21.79 -0.46 -2.76
CA LYS A 137 23.01 -1.25 -2.60
C LYS A 137 24.23 -0.54 -3.18
N GLU A 138 24.13 -0.03 -4.40
CA GLU A 138 25.20 0.72 -5.07
C GLU A 138 25.59 1.98 -4.30
N ARG A 139 24.60 2.78 -3.85
CA ARG A 139 24.86 3.97 -3.02
C ARG A 139 25.56 3.63 -1.71
N ARG A 140 25.17 2.53 -1.06
CA ARG A 140 25.82 2.06 0.17
C ARG A 140 27.25 1.61 -0.08
N ALA A 141 27.50 0.88 -1.17
CA ALA A 141 28.84 0.47 -1.58
C ALA A 141 29.74 1.67 -1.87
N ALA A 142 29.24 2.66 -2.61
CA ALA A 142 29.98 3.90 -2.89
C ALA A 142 30.29 4.70 -1.62
N ALA A 143 29.35 4.79 -0.68
CA ALA A 143 29.57 5.45 0.60
C ALA A 143 30.61 4.73 1.47
N ALA A 144 30.58 3.39 1.51
CA ALA A 144 31.57 2.59 2.22
C ALA A 144 32.98 2.74 1.62
N ALA A 145 33.10 2.73 0.28
CA ALA A 145 34.37 2.94 -0.40
C ALA A 145 34.97 4.32 -0.10
N ARG A 146 34.14 5.38 -0.08
CA ARG A 146 34.58 6.72 0.31
C ARG A 146 35.08 6.78 1.75
N LYS A 147 34.41 6.09 2.68
CA LYS A 147 34.82 6.04 4.08
C LYS A 147 36.13 5.27 4.28
N ALA A 148 36.39 4.24 3.49
CA ALA A 148 37.63 3.47 3.55
C ALA A 148 38.85 4.20 2.94
N ALA A 149 38.61 5.26 2.16
CA ALA A 149 39.64 6.09 1.55
C ALA A 149 39.98 7.36 2.37
N GLN A 150 39.35 7.53 3.54
CA GLN A 150 39.59 8.60 4.51
C GLN A 150 40.32 8.03 5.73
#